data_AF-A0A0K8TUY6-F1
#
_entry.id   AF-A0A0K8TUY6-F1
#
_cell.length_a   1.000
_cell.length_b   1.000
_cell.length_c   1.000
_cell.angle_alpha   90.00
_cell.angle_beta   90.00
_cell.angle_gamma   90.00
#
_symmetry.space_group_name_H-M   'P 1'
#
loop_
_entity.id
_entity.type
_entity.pdbx_description
1 polymer ?
#
loop_
_entity_poly.entity_id
_entity_poly.type
_entity_poly.pdbx_seq_one_letter_code
_entity_poly.pdbx_strand_id
1 'polypeptide(L)'
;DISFKLARPPHHQQKTCINQDTPWKLQQVQDAANHLQQAINHIDDVDATYHFKTSDEVMNVVGNILEALQRARTSLVIPKKKPIADLIKSRNMVSKVLLNMTEYKIFIFRKRLLPTYPKT
;
A
#
# COMPACT_ATOMS: atom_id res chain seq x y z
N ASP A 1 -0.80 -18.43 -1.03
CA ASP A 1 -1.47 -19.27 -2.04
C ASP A 1 -2.96 -18.96 -2.00
N ILE A 2 -3.61 -18.77 -3.14
CA ILE A 2 -5.04 -18.47 -3.23
C ILE A 2 -5.72 -19.60 -4.01
N SER A 3 -6.78 -20.18 -3.45
CA SER A 3 -7.63 -21.16 -4.12
C SER A 3 -9.03 -20.61 -4.29
N PHE A 4 -9.61 -20.69 -5.48
CA PHE A 4 -10.98 -20.26 -5.74
C PHE A 4 -11.77 -21.30 -6.53
N LYS A 5 -13.08 -21.33 -6.31
CA LYS A 5 -14.02 -22.22 -7.02
C LYS A 5 -14.65 -21.44 -8.16
N LEU A 6 -14.55 -21.95 -9.37
CA LEU A 6 -15.29 -21.40 -10.51
C LEU A 6 -16.77 -21.79 -10.40
N ALA A 7 -17.66 -20.83 -10.60
CA ALA A 7 -19.11 -21.02 -10.59
C ALA A 7 -19.64 -21.72 -11.87
N ARG A 8 -18.76 -22.29 -12.69
CA ARG A 8 -19.11 -23.01 -13.93
C ARG A 8 -19.01 -24.52 -13.68
N PRO A 9 -20.02 -25.32 -14.04
CA PRO A 9 -19.90 -26.78 -14.06
C PRO A 9 -18.92 -27.22 -15.15
N PRO A 10 -18.06 -28.24 -14.88
CA PRO A 10 -17.80 -28.83 -13.58
C PRO A 10 -17.00 -27.87 -12.70
N HIS A 11 -17.36 -27.78 -11.41
CA HIS A 11 -16.73 -26.90 -10.41
C HIS A 11 -15.22 -27.19 -10.28
N HIS A 12 -14.42 -26.56 -11.12
CA HIS A 12 -12.97 -26.62 -11.03
C HIS A 12 -12.48 -25.67 -9.93
N GLN A 13 -11.68 -26.22 -9.02
CA GLN A 13 -10.89 -25.42 -8.09
C GLN A 13 -9.61 -25.00 -8.80
N GLN A 14 -9.38 -23.69 -8.87
CA GLN A 14 -8.15 -23.14 -9.44
C GLN A 14 -7.28 -22.60 -8.31
N LYS A 15 -6.00 -22.98 -8.31
CA LYS A 15 -4.99 -22.50 -7.38
C LYS A 15 -4.08 -21.50 -8.08
N THR A 16 -3.76 -20.41 -7.40
CA THR A 16 -2.82 -19.40 -7.88
C THR A 16 -1.81 -19.06 -6.77
N CYS A 17 -0.54 -19.13 -7.12
CA CYS A 17 0.57 -18.76 -6.25
C CYS A 17 1.31 -17.55 -6.81
N ILE A 18 1.92 -16.77 -5.90
CA ILE A 18 2.85 -15.70 -6.28
C ILE A 18 4.18 -16.37 -6.62
N ASN A 19 4.77 -16.03 -7.77
CA ASN A 19 6.10 -16.49 -8.10
C ASN A 19 7.12 -15.93 -7.09
N GLN A 20 7.90 -16.81 -6.46
CA GLN A 20 8.88 -16.43 -5.45
C GLN A 20 10.06 -15.65 -6.05
N ASP A 21 10.39 -15.89 -7.33
CA ASP A 21 11.47 -15.18 -8.04
C ASP A 21 11.11 -13.73 -8.38
N THR A 22 9.81 -13.42 -8.41
CA THR A 22 9.29 -12.07 -8.68
C THR A 22 8.31 -11.65 -7.58
N PRO A 23 8.82 -11.35 -6.37
CA PRO A 23 7.96 -10.97 -5.26
C PRO A 23 7.20 -9.69 -5.60
N TRP A 24 5.88 -9.73 -5.45
CA TRP A 24 5.02 -8.57 -5.69
C TRP A 24 5.34 -7.46 -4.68
N LYS A 25 6.00 -6.39 -5.14
CA LYS A 25 6.18 -5.18 -4.33
C LYS A 25 4.91 -4.35 -4.36
N LEU A 26 4.31 -4.12 -3.20
CA LEU A 26 3.14 -3.26 -3.10
C LEU A 26 3.60 -1.80 -3.16
N GLN A 27 3.25 -1.10 -4.25
CA GLN A 27 3.62 0.30 -4.46
C GLN A 27 3.26 1.20 -3.28
N GLN A 28 2.15 0.92 -2.59
CA GLN A 28 1.73 1.66 -1.40
C GLN A 28 2.75 1.59 -0.26
N VAL A 29 3.39 0.43 -0.06
CA VAL A 29 4.42 0.26 0.98
C VAL A 29 5.70 0.99 0.58
N GLN A 30 6.07 0.91 -0.70
CA GLN A 30 7.22 1.64 -1.22
C GLN A 30 7.03 3.16 -1.11
N ASP A 31 5.87 3.67 -1.54
CA ASP A 31 5.54 5.09 -1.47
C ASP A 31 5.50 5.56 0.00
N ALA A 32 4.96 4.76 0.91
CA ALA A 32 4.98 5.06 2.34
C ALA A 32 6.41 5.14 2.88
N ALA A 33 7.25 4.16 2.57
CA ALA A 33 8.65 4.14 2.98
C ALA A 33 9.41 5.36 2.46
N ASN A 34 9.18 5.77 1.20
CA ASN A 34 9.80 6.96 0.63
C ASN A 34 9.41 8.25 1.38
N HIS A 35 8.13 8.41 1.72
CA HIS A 35 7.69 9.57 2.49
C HIS A 35 8.23 9.56 3.93
N LEU A 36 8.34 8.39 4.56
CA LEU A 36 8.99 8.27 5.87
C LEU A 36 10.47 8.64 5.81
N GLN A 37 11.18 8.22 4.76
CA GLN A 37 12.57 8.62 4.55
C GLN A 37 12.71 10.15 4.39
N GLN A 38 11.78 10.81 3.71
CA GLN A 38 11.77 12.28 3.62
C GLN A 38 11.60 12.93 5.01
N ALA A 39 10.73 12.38 5.86
CA ALA A 39 10.57 12.86 7.23
C ALA A 39 11.86 12.71 8.06
N ILE A 40 12.58 11.60 7.89
CA ILE A 40 13.88 11.37 8.53
C ILE A 40 14.91 12.40 8.04
N ASN A 41 14.99 12.63 6.73
CA ASN A 41 15.91 13.62 6.18
C ASN A 41 15.63 15.03 6.75
N HIS A 42 14.36 15.42 6.91
CA HIS A 42 14.01 16.70 7.55
C HIS A 42 14.43 16.81 9.02
N ILE A 43 14.55 15.68 9.72
CA ILE A 43 15.08 15.64 11.09
C ILE A 43 16.60 15.73 11.06
N ASP A 44 17.25 14.95 10.18
CA ASP A 44 18.71 14.90 10.07
C ASP A 44 19.33 16.20 9.52
N ASP A 45 18.58 16.93 8.70
CA ASP A 45 18.99 18.25 8.17
C ASP A 45 19.08 19.32 9.28
N VAL A 46 18.48 19.08 10.46
CA VAL A 46 18.61 19.95 11.62
C VAL A 46 19.77 19.46 12.48
N ASP A 47 20.87 20.21 12.45
CA ASP A 47 22.03 19.96 13.32
C ASP A 47 21.60 19.97 14.80
N ALA A 48 22.10 19.03 15.60
CA ALA A 48 21.86 18.97 17.04
C ALA A 48 22.31 20.24 17.79
N THR A 49 23.24 20.99 17.20
CA THR A 49 23.74 22.28 17.69
C THR A 49 23.00 23.49 17.13
N TYR A 50 22.03 23.28 16.23
CA TYR A 50 21.27 24.36 15.62
C TYR A 50 20.36 25.03 16.65
N HIS A 51 20.57 26.33 16.84
CA HIS A 51 19.71 27.17 17.67
C HIS A 51 18.70 27.88 16.79
N PHE A 52 17.45 27.43 16.86
CA PHE A 52 16.32 28.10 16.21
C PHE A 52 16.21 29.55 16.69
N LYS A 53 16.05 30.47 15.74
CA LYS A 53 15.98 31.92 16.03
C LYS A 53 14.54 32.38 16.22
N THR A 54 13.60 31.69 15.58
CA THR A 54 12.18 32.04 15.63
C THR A 54 11.31 30.81 15.84
N SER A 55 10.11 31.02 16.38
CA SER A 55 9.08 29.98 16.46
C SER A 55 8.63 29.52 15.07
N ASP A 56 8.66 30.39 14.07
CA ASP A 56 8.25 30.08 12.70
C ASP A 56 9.20 29.06 12.04
N GLU A 57 10.51 29.14 12.32
CA GLU A 57 11.47 28.14 11.84
C GLU A 57 11.16 26.75 12.40
N VAL A 58 10.88 26.66 13.71
CA VAL A 58 10.50 25.41 14.36
C VAL A 58 9.19 24.87 13.76
N MET A 59 8.19 25.74 13.60
CA MET A 59 6.89 25.36 13.03
C MET A 59 7.02 24.88 11.59
N ASN A 60 7.91 25.46 10.78
CA ASN A 60 8.16 25.02 9.42
C ASN A 60 8.79 23.62 9.37
N VAL A 61 9.80 23.34 10.21
CA VAL A 61 10.42 22.01 10.28
C VAL A 61 9.41 20.95 10.72
N VAL A 62 8.66 21.23 11.79
CA VAL A 62 7.61 20.32 12.27
C VAL A 62 6.52 20.14 11.22
N GLY A 63 6.13 21.21 10.52
CA GLY A 63 5.16 21.18 9.43
C GLY A 63 5.59 20.22 8.30
N ASN A 64 6.84 20.30 7.86
CA ASN A 64 7.38 19.44 6.82
C ASN A 64 7.39 17.96 7.23
N ILE A 65 7.77 17.67 8.47
CA ILE A 65 7.75 16.30 9.03
C ILE A 65 6.31 15.77 9.06
N LEU A 66 5.37 16.56 9.60
CA LEU A 66 3.96 16.17 9.68
C LEU A 66 3.34 15.93 8.30
N GLU A 67 3.69 16.75 7.31
CA GLU A 67 3.22 16.58 5.94
C GLU A 67 3.73 15.26 5.33
N ALA A 68 5.02 14.95 5.50
CA ALA A 68 5.62 13.70 5.05
C ALA A 68 4.94 12.48 5.71
N LEU A 69 4.68 12.53 7.02
CA LEU A 69 3.94 11.49 7.75
C LEU A 69 2.50 11.33 7.23
N GLN A 70 1.82 12.44 6.94
CA GLN A 70 0.45 12.41 6.42
C GLN A 70 0.41 11.79 5.00
N ARG A 71 1.40 12.08 4.15
CA ARG A 71 1.53 11.45 2.82
C ARG A 71 1.84 9.97 2.93
N ALA A 72 2.73 9.56 3.85
CA ALA A 72 2.99 8.15 4.14
C ALA A 72 1.71 7.42 4.55
N ARG A 73 0.97 7.96 5.52
CA ARG A 73 -0.34 7.43 5.94
C ARG A 73 -1.32 7.33 4.78
N THR A 74 -1.43 8.38 3.97
CA THR A 74 -2.35 8.43 2.82
C THR A 74 -2.02 7.35 1.79
N SER A 75 -0.74 7.11 1.52
CA SER A 75 -0.31 6.06 0.59
C SER A 75 -0.70 4.64 1.04
N LEU A 76 -0.73 4.40 2.36
CA LEU A 76 -1.16 3.12 2.93
C LEU A 76 -2.69 2.99 3.00
N VAL A 77 -3.39 4.08 3.32
CA VAL A 77 -4.85 4.05 3.56
C VAL A 77 -5.65 4.14 2.26
N ILE A 78 -5.17 4.88 1.26
CA ILE A 78 -5.88 5.10 0.00
C ILE A 78 -5.33 4.17 -1.08
N PRO A 79 -6.05 3.10 -1.45
CA PRO A 79 -5.65 2.27 -2.57
C PRO A 79 -5.69 3.08 -3.87
N LYS A 80 -4.56 3.17 -4.57
CA LYS A 80 -4.49 3.81 -5.89
C LYS A 80 -5.43 3.07 -6.86
N LYS A 81 -6.46 3.78 -7.34
CA LYS A 81 -7.33 3.30 -8.42
C LYS A 81 -6.44 3.15 -9.67
N LYS A 82 -6.31 1.93 -10.17
CA LYS A 82 -5.72 1.66 -11.48
C LYS A 82 -6.84 1.14 -12.37
N PRO A 83 -7.03 1.69 -13.58
CA PRO A 83 -8.01 1.17 -14.52
C PRO A 83 -7.61 -0.25 -14.92
N ILE A 84 -8.60 -1.05 -15.31
CA ILE A 84 -8.41 -2.48 -15.54
C ILE A 84 -7.40 -2.79 -16.66
N ALA A 85 -7.35 -1.95 -17.69
CA ALA A 85 -6.38 -2.06 -18.77
C ALA A 85 -4.93 -2.00 -18.28
N ASP A 86 -4.65 -1.18 -17.26
CA ASP A 86 -3.30 -1.04 -16.67
C ASP A 86 -2.96 -2.23 -15.74
N LEU A 87 -3.98 -2.91 -15.23
CA LEU A 87 -3.80 -4.13 -14.46
C LEU A 87 -3.34 -5.27 -15.35
N ILE A 88 -4.03 -5.52 -16.47
CA ILE A 88 -3.72 -6.61 -17.41
C ILE A 88 -2.27 -6.49 -17.93
N LYS A 89 -1.79 -5.26 -18.11
CA LYS A 89 -0.41 -4.95 -18.56
C LYS A 89 0.64 -4.98 -17.44
N SER A 90 0.23 -5.10 -16.18
CA SER A 90 1.16 -5.11 -15.04
C SER A 90 2.04 -6.35 -15.06
N ARG A 91 3.34 -6.20 -14.79
CA ARG A 91 4.27 -7.34 -14.58
C ARG A 91 3.83 -8.27 -13.45
N ASN A 92 3.01 -7.76 -12.54
CA ASN A 92 2.44 -8.53 -11.44
C ASN A 92 1.21 -9.34 -11.88
N MET A 93 0.57 -9.08 -13.03
CA MET A 93 -0.47 -9.99 -13.50
C MET A 93 0.16 -11.31 -13.91
N VAL A 94 -0.08 -12.35 -13.11
CA VAL A 94 0.30 -13.71 -13.46
C VAL A 94 -0.63 -14.17 -14.59
N SER A 95 -0.14 -14.01 -15.82
CA SER A 95 -0.75 -14.47 -17.07
C SER A 95 -0.71 -16.01 -17.18
N LYS A 96 -1.36 -16.71 -16.25
CA LYS A 96 -1.69 -18.13 -16.43
C LYS A 96 -3.19 -18.41 -16.39
N VAL A 97 -4.01 -17.35 -16.52
CA VAL A 97 -5.48 -17.42 -16.51
C VAL A 97 -6.05 -16.35 -17.46
N LEU A 98 -5.51 -16.24 -18.67
CA LEU A 98 -6.17 -15.49 -19.75
C LEU A 98 -7.20 -16.34 -20.53
N LEU A 99 -7.60 -17.48 -19.97
CA LEU A 99 -8.73 -18.27 -20.43
C LEU A 99 -9.76 -18.31 -19.29
N ASN A 100 -10.73 -17.39 -19.36
CA ASN A 100 -11.90 -17.26 -18.49
C ASN A 100 -11.71 -16.62 -17.10
N MET A 101 -11.93 -15.30 -17.10
CA MET A 101 -12.65 -14.51 -16.09
C MET A 101 -12.52 -14.97 -14.62
N THR A 102 -11.61 -14.33 -13.88
CA THR A 102 -11.88 -13.56 -12.65
C THR A 102 -10.56 -12.88 -12.26
N GLU A 103 -10.53 -11.55 -12.21
CA GLU A 103 -9.34 -10.77 -11.87
C GLU A 103 -9.23 -10.58 -10.35
N TYR A 104 -8.05 -10.80 -9.78
CA TYR A 104 -7.80 -10.64 -8.35
C TYR A 104 -6.75 -9.55 -8.09
N LYS A 105 -7.08 -8.60 -7.21
CA LYS A 105 -6.17 -7.53 -6.78
C LYS A 105 -5.98 -7.58 -5.27
N ILE A 106 -4.74 -7.72 -4.82
CA ILE A 106 -4.38 -7.61 -3.40
C ILE A 106 -4.08 -6.13 -3.12
N PHE A 107 -4.85 -5.53 -2.22
CA PHE A 107 -4.59 -4.22 -1.64
C PHE A 107 -4.49 -4.35 -0.12
N ILE A 108 -3.69 -3.49 0.51
CA ILE A 108 -3.81 -3.27 1.95
C ILE A 108 -5.06 -2.42 2.17
N PHE A 109 -6.13 -3.04 2.69
CA PHE A 109 -7.30 -2.32 3.17
C PHE A 109 -7.13 -2.02 4.66
N ARG A 110 -7.56 -0.82 5.08
CA ARG A 110 -7.79 -0.51 6.49
C ARG A 110 -8.67 -1.61 7.08
N LYS A 111 -8.15 -2.38 8.05
CA LYS A 111 -8.97 -3.25 8.90
C LYS A 111 -9.99 -2.33 9.60
N ARG A 112 -11.24 -2.33 9.14
CA ARG A 112 -12.34 -1.78 9.93
C ARG A 112 -12.56 -2.78 11.06
N LEU A 113 -12.06 -2.49 12.26
CA LEU A 113 -12.48 -3.20 13.45
C LEU A 113 -13.99 -2.95 13.59
N LEU A 114 -14.79 -3.96 13.26
CA LEU A 114 -16.22 -3.93 13.56
C LEU A 114 -16.34 -3.98 15.09
N PRO A 115 -17.19 -3.15 15.72
CA PRO A 115 -17.48 -3.28 17.13
C PRO A 115 -18.11 -4.66 17.37
N THR A 116 -17.44 -5.48 18.17
CA THR A 116 -18.01 -6.73 18.68
C THR A 116 -19.01 -6.34 19.77
N TYR A 117 -20.30 -6.31 19.45
CA TYR A 117 -21.33 -6.28 20.48
C TYR A 117 -21.42 -7.69 21.11
N PRO A 118 -21.43 -7.81 22.45
CA PRO A 118 -21.66 -9.08 23.10
C PRO A 118 -23.07 -9.57 22.74
N LYS A 119 -23.18 -10.82 22.31
CA LYS A 119 -24.46 -11.49 22.18
C LYS A 119 -24.98 -11.76 23.60
N THR A 120 -26.06 -11.10 23.98
CA THR A 120 -26.97 -11.56 25.05
C THR A 120 -27.80 -12.71 24.54
#